data_AF-A0A0N4XSJ2-F1
#
_entry.id   AF-A0A0N4XSJ2-F1
#
_cell.length_a   1.000
_cell.length_b   1.000
_cell.length_c   1.000
_cell.angle_alpha   90.00
_cell.angle_beta   90.00
_cell.angle_gamma   90.00
#
_symmetry.space_group_name_H-M   'P 1'
#
loop_
_entity.id
_entity.type
_entity.pdbx_description
1 polymer ?
#
loop_
_entity_poly.entity_id
_entity_poly.type
_entity_poly.pdbx_seq_one_letter_code
_entity_poly.pdbx_strand_id
1 'polypeptide(L)'
;MSLIGWSEPCACNGHSVTCHPETCVCTDCQHNTIGDHCDQCKSGYIGDAREGGANACVKCACPLVENSFSDTCVAVDYGRGYVCNACKPGYTGQYCER
;
A
#
# COMPACT_ATOMS: atom_id res chain seq x y z
N MET A 1 -14.34 36.61 18.92
CA MET A 1 -13.33 35.65 18.42
C MET A 1 -13.95 34.84 17.30
N SER A 2 -13.55 35.10 16.06
CA SER A 2 -13.87 34.19 14.95
C SER A 2 -12.72 33.20 14.83
N LEU A 3 -12.93 31.97 15.28
CA LEU A 3 -12.07 30.85 14.91
C LEU A 3 -12.53 30.39 13.52
N ILE A 4 -12.09 31.11 12.49
CA ILE A 4 -12.13 30.57 11.14
C ILE A 4 -10.98 29.55 11.09
N GLY A 5 -11.29 28.32 11.51
CA GLY A 5 -10.42 27.18 11.28
C GLY A 5 -10.50 26.85 9.80
N TRP A 6 -9.42 27.09 9.06
CA TRP A 6 -9.26 26.51 7.73
C TRP A 6 -9.36 24.99 7.89
N SER A 7 -10.31 24.35 7.21
CA SER A 7 -10.24 22.91 7.01
C SER A 7 -9.06 22.67 6.08
N GLU A 8 -7.87 22.40 6.62
CA GLU A 8 -6.82 21.86 5.78
C GLU A 8 -7.33 20.53 5.19
N PRO A 9 -7.27 20.35 3.86
CA PRO A 9 -7.64 19.10 3.26
C PRO A 9 -6.72 18.00 3.81
N CYS A 10 -7.31 16.87 4.18
CA CYS A 10 -6.55 15.72 4.68
C CYS A 10 -5.46 15.33 3.67
N ALA A 11 -4.21 15.33 4.11
CA ALA A 11 -3.07 14.94 3.28
C ALA A 11 -2.94 13.40 3.21
N CYS A 12 -3.90 12.75 2.55
CA CYS A 12 -3.98 11.28 2.43
C CYS A 12 -3.49 10.76 1.08
N ASN A 13 -2.62 11.50 0.39
CA ASN A 13 -2.09 11.15 -0.94
C ASN A 13 -3.17 10.79 -1.99
N GLY A 14 -4.41 11.29 -1.82
CA GLY A 14 -5.54 10.96 -2.70
C GLY A 14 -6.12 9.54 -2.51
N HIS A 15 -5.73 8.87 -1.43
CA HIS A 15 -6.23 7.54 -1.04
C HIS A 15 -7.32 7.56 0.02
N SER A 16 -7.53 8.69 0.67
CA SER A 16 -8.71 8.91 1.52
C SER A 16 -9.14 10.37 1.45
N VAL A 17 -10.43 10.60 1.68
CA VAL A 17 -11.00 11.93 1.86
C VAL A 17 -11.38 12.21 3.31
N THR A 18 -11.12 11.25 4.21
CA THR A 18 -11.45 11.34 5.63
C THR A 18 -10.19 11.18 6.47
N CYS A 19 -10.06 12.02 7.49
CA CYS A 19 -8.98 11.94 8.47
C CYS A 19 -9.48 12.35 9.85
N HIS A 20 -8.77 11.89 10.87
CA HIS A 20 -9.05 12.21 12.25
C HIS A 20 -8.77 13.70 12.52
N PRO A 21 -9.70 14.47 13.12
CA PRO A 21 -9.63 15.92 13.19
C PRO A 21 -8.51 16.46 14.09
N GLU A 22 -8.04 15.69 15.07
CA GLU A 22 -6.99 16.13 16.01
C GLU A 22 -5.59 15.64 15.64
N THR A 23 -5.50 14.47 15.01
CA THR A 23 -4.22 13.80 14.69
C THR A 23 -3.87 13.90 13.22
N CYS A 24 -4.80 14.36 12.38
CA CYS A 24 -4.70 14.40 10.92
C CYS A 24 -4.39 13.04 10.27
N VAL A 25 -4.60 11.94 11.00
CA VAL A 25 -4.39 10.57 10.53
C VAL A 25 -5.54 10.17 9.61
N CYS A 26 -5.21 9.72 8.41
CA CYS A 26 -6.17 9.26 7.42
C CYS A 26 -6.91 8.01 7.89
N THR A 27 -8.22 8.03 7.72
CA THR A 27 -9.09 6.88 7.99
C THR A 27 -9.56 6.28 6.67
N ASP A 28 -9.78 4.96 6.64
CA ASP A 28 -10.26 4.27 5.44
C ASP A 28 -9.37 4.47 4.19
N CYS A 29 -8.08 4.16 4.31
CA CYS A 29 -7.14 4.23 3.20
C CYS A 29 -7.52 3.26 2.05
N GLN A 30 -7.85 3.84 0.90
CA GLN A 30 -8.23 3.16 -0.33
C GLN A 30 -7.04 2.84 -1.24
N HIS A 31 -7.31 2.18 -2.36
CA HIS A 31 -6.29 1.77 -3.34
C HIS A 31 -5.18 0.90 -2.73
N ASN A 32 -5.53 0.07 -1.73
CA ASN A 32 -4.62 -0.84 -1.04
C ASN A 32 -3.44 -0.16 -0.32
N THR A 33 -3.68 1.06 0.18
CA THR A 33 -2.72 1.79 1.00
C THR A 33 -3.02 1.68 2.49
N ILE A 34 -2.03 2.01 3.32
CA ILE A 34 -2.05 2.02 4.78
C ILE A 34 -1.05 3.08 5.27
N GLY A 35 -1.02 3.32 6.58
CA GLY A 35 -0.19 4.34 7.20
C GLY A 35 -1.00 5.60 7.53
N ASP A 36 -0.40 6.50 8.30
CA ASP A 36 -1.08 7.68 8.81
C ASP A 36 -1.53 8.64 7.71
N HIS A 37 -0.85 8.60 6.56
CA HIS A 37 -1.16 9.41 5.38
C HIS A 37 -1.52 8.57 4.17
N CYS A 38 -1.86 7.29 4.36
CA CYS A 38 -2.03 6.33 3.28
C CYS A 38 -0.80 6.27 2.35
N ASP A 39 0.39 6.36 2.94
CA ASP A 39 1.68 6.56 2.27
C ASP A 39 2.48 5.26 2.13
N GLN A 40 1.89 4.13 2.51
CA GLN A 40 2.47 2.80 2.41
C GLN A 40 1.49 1.85 1.73
N CYS A 41 1.99 0.85 1.00
CA CYS A 41 1.14 -0.21 0.47
C CYS A 41 0.83 -1.25 1.55
N LYS A 42 -0.39 -1.81 1.53
CA LYS A 42 -0.76 -2.95 2.37
C LYS A 42 0.15 -4.16 2.06
N SER A 43 0.33 -5.04 3.03
CA SER A 43 1.06 -6.29 2.83
C SER A 43 0.55 -7.08 1.62
N GLY A 44 1.46 -7.51 0.75
CA GLY A 44 1.11 -8.18 -0.51
C GLY A 44 0.87 -7.23 -1.70
N TYR A 45 0.98 -5.92 -1.48
CA TYR A 45 0.92 -4.90 -2.52
C TYR A 45 2.24 -4.12 -2.59
N ILE A 46 2.62 -3.71 -3.80
CA ILE A 46 3.85 -2.96 -4.08
C ILE A 46 3.56 -1.79 -5.03
N GLY A 47 4.44 -0.80 -5.01
CA GLY A 47 4.35 0.41 -5.82
C GLY A 47 4.65 1.64 -4.97
N ASP A 48 4.22 2.81 -5.43
CA ASP A 48 4.38 4.06 -4.72
C ASP A 48 3.02 4.58 -4.22
N ALA A 49 2.75 4.37 -2.94
CA ALA A 49 1.54 4.84 -2.26
C ALA A 49 1.48 6.38 -2.09
N ARG A 50 2.55 7.10 -2.43
CA ARG A 50 2.56 8.57 -2.46
C ARG A 50 2.03 9.08 -3.80
N GLU A 51 2.09 8.25 -4.83
CA GLU A 51 1.38 8.52 -6.08
C GLU A 51 -0.10 8.21 -5.86
N GLY A 52 -0.95 9.23 -5.93
CA GLY A 52 -2.38 9.01 -5.79
C GLY A 52 -2.95 8.13 -6.91
N GLY A 53 -4.03 7.41 -6.59
CA GLY A 53 -4.83 6.65 -7.57
C GLY A 53 -4.86 5.14 -7.35
N ALA A 54 -5.72 4.45 -8.11
CA ALA A 54 -6.01 3.03 -7.90
C ALA A 54 -4.84 2.09 -8.17
N ASN A 55 -3.86 2.53 -8.98
CA ASN A 55 -2.71 1.74 -9.40
C ASN A 55 -1.44 2.04 -8.60
N ALA A 56 -1.53 2.89 -7.56
CA ALA A 56 -0.42 3.23 -6.68
C ALA A 56 0.17 1.99 -6.00
N CYS A 57 -0.70 1.10 -5.54
CA CYS A 57 -0.36 -0.17 -4.92
C CYS A 57 -1.00 -1.31 -5.69
N VAL A 58 -0.18 -2.05 -6.43
CA VAL A 58 -0.60 -3.22 -7.20
C VAL A 58 -0.29 -4.50 -6.43
N LYS A 59 -1.16 -5.50 -6.58
CA LYS A 59 -0.97 -6.80 -5.92
C LYS A 59 0.24 -7.51 -6.52
N CYS A 60 1.09 -8.07 -5.67
CA CYS A 60 2.22 -8.88 -6.11
C CYS A 60 1.77 -10.16 -6.82
N ALA A 61 2.52 -10.55 -7.85
CA ALA A 61 2.37 -11.82 -8.54
C ALA A 61 3.47 -12.77 -8.05
N CYS A 62 3.10 -13.70 -7.18
CA CYS A 62 4.05 -14.65 -6.58
C CYS A 62 3.66 -16.08 -6.95
N PRO A 63 3.72 -16.55 -8.21
CA PRO A 63 4.30 -15.93 -9.42
C PRO A 63 3.28 -15.34 -10.41
N LEU A 64 2.00 -15.63 -10.23
CA LEU A 64 0.89 -15.12 -11.04
C LEU A 64 -0.12 -14.45 -10.09
N VAL A 65 -0.84 -13.43 -10.55
CA VAL A 65 -1.83 -12.71 -9.73
C VAL A 65 -2.98 -13.63 -9.30
N GLU A 66 -3.42 -14.53 -10.18
CA GLU A 66 -4.50 -15.49 -9.92
C GLU A 66 -4.04 -16.73 -9.14
N ASN A 67 -2.78 -17.14 -9.31
CA ASN A 67 -2.21 -18.34 -8.71
C ASN A 67 -0.95 -17.99 -7.92
N SER A 68 -1.15 -17.21 -6.86
CA SER A 68 -0.08 -16.79 -5.96
C SER A 68 0.17 -17.87 -4.89
N PHE A 69 1.41 -18.34 -4.82
CA PHE A 69 1.95 -19.22 -3.79
C PHE A 69 2.56 -18.44 -2.62
N SER A 70 2.39 -17.12 -2.59
CA SER A 70 2.68 -16.29 -1.41
C SER A 70 1.62 -15.21 -1.23
N ASP A 71 1.23 -14.99 0.02
CA ASP A 71 0.29 -13.95 0.43
C ASP A 71 0.98 -12.60 0.64
N THR A 72 2.30 -12.60 0.84
CA THR A 72 3.08 -11.40 1.11
C THR A 72 4.30 -11.29 0.22
N CYS A 73 4.65 -10.05 -0.07
CA CYS A 73 5.83 -9.67 -0.83
C CYS A 73 6.41 -8.43 -0.19
N VAL A 74 7.70 -8.22 -0.42
CA VAL A 74 8.41 -7.02 0.02
C VAL A 74 9.01 -6.33 -1.18
N ALA A 75 8.88 -5.01 -1.22
CA ALA A 75 9.52 -4.19 -2.24
C ALA A 75 11.04 -4.25 -2.07
N VAL A 76 11.76 -4.41 -3.18
CA VAL A 76 13.22 -4.36 -3.26
C VAL A 76 13.65 -3.27 -4.23
N ASP A 77 14.95 -2.96 -4.28
CA ASP A 77 15.52 -1.99 -5.22
C ASP A 77 14.88 -0.59 -5.17
N TYR A 78 14.66 -0.08 -3.96
CA TYR A 78 14.00 1.21 -3.73
C TYR A 78 12.60 1.30 -4.37
N GLY A 79 11.85 0.19 -4.36
CA GLY A 79 10.49 0.14 -4.91
C GLY A 79 10.42 -0.20 -6.40
N ARG A 80 11.56 -0.48 -7.05
CA ARG A 80 11.61 -0.86 -8.48
C ARG A 80 11.40 -2.34 -8.74
N GLY A 81 11.28 -3.16 -7.69
CA GLY A 81 10.99 -4.58 -7.79
C GLY A 81 10.40 -5.13 -6.50
N TYR A 82 10.14 -6.43 -6.47
CA TYR A 82 9.70 -7.12 -5.25
C TYR A 82 10.20 -8.57 -5.20
N VAL A 83 10.19 -9.12 -3.98
CA VAL A 83 10.44 -10.54 -3.71
C VAL A 83 9.35 -11.06 -2.80
N CYS A 84 8.91 -12.28 -3.08
CA CYS A 84 7.90 -12.97 -2.30
C CYS A 84 8.59 -13.63 -1.11
N ASN A 85 8.17 -13.27 0.11
CA ASN A 85 8.88 -13.64 1.33
C ASN A 85 8.16 -14.73 2.16
N ALA A 86 6.97 -15.15 1.75
CA ALA A 86 6.18 -16.16 2.43
C ALA A 86 5.70 -17.24 1.44
N CYS A 87 6.62 -17.93 0.78
CA CYS A 87 6.27 -19.01 -0.14
C CYS A 87 5.61 -20.18 0.61
N LYS A 88 4.54 -20.74 0.02
CA LYS A 88 3.88 -21.95 0.52
C LYS A 88 4.86 -23.13 0.56
N PRO A 89 4.67 -24.11 1.46
CA PRO A 89 5.55 -25.27 1.55
C PRO A 89 5.69 -25.99 0.21
N GLY A 90 6.93 -26.24 -0.21
CA GLY A 90 7.25 -26.85 -1.51
C GLY A 90 7.47 -25.86 -2.65
N TYR A 91 7.25 -24.55 -2.43
CA TYR A 91 7.56 -23.48 -3.38
C TYR A 91 8.75 -22.65 -2.90
N THR A 92 9.58 -22.25 -3.85
CA THR A 92 10.87 -21.58 -3.70
C THR A 92 11.11 -20.64 -4.88
N GLY A 93 12.18 -19.83 -4.84
CA GLY A 93 12.46 -18.82 -5.85
C GLY A 93 12.04 -17.42 -5.41
N GLN A 94 12.37 -16.41 -6.23
CA GLN A 94 12.11 -15.01 -5.88
C GLN A 94 10.61 -14.69 -5.91
N TYR A 95 9.86 -15.39 -6.76
CA TYR A 95 8.42 -15.24 -6.94
C TYR A 95 7.66 -16.50 -6.54
N CYS A 96 8.29 -17.40 -5.76
CA CYS A 96 7.73 -18.71 -5.42
C CYS A 96 7.39 -19.55 -6.66
N GLU A 97 8.20 -19.44 -7.71
CA GLU A 97 7.99 -20.06 -9.02
C GLU A 97 8.57 -21.48 -9.16
N ARG A 98 9.29 -21.99 -8.15
CA ARG A 98 10.02 -23.27 -8.20
C ARG A 98 9.62 -24.26 -7.12
#